data_AF-A0A953YZI3-F1
#
_entry.id   AF-A0A953YZI3-F1
#
_cell.length_a   1.000
_cell.length_b   1.000
_cell.length_c   1.000
_cell.angle_alpha   90.00
_cell.angle_beta   90.00
_cell.angle_gamma   90.00
#
_symmetry.space_group_name_H-M   'P 1'
#
loop_
_entity.id
_entity.type
_entity.pdbx_description
1 polymer ?
#
loop_
_entity_poly.entity_id
_entity_poly.type
_entity_poly.pdbx_seq_one_letter_code
_entity_poly.pdbx_strand_id
1 'polypeptide(L)'
;MSLNLPVQPKVVHHNPSSEQLKAWTLEQDTVQATDFGAPNTRTKVLSRSKGSTFIITDDAASHSDQCISREEGERWAKIQNDYIKDQEMIVVDGYIGNDPEFRTPTRLIIEKSNANIAGMQKQLYFPLDGNENFEPELTVVYTPRLKAEGKPDERLIAVDLENGITRVFNSDYFGESKKGGLRMWNKLVYDRGGLPLHAGCKIIPVNGQDRVALIVGLSGTGKTT
;
A
#
# COMPACT_ATOMS: atom_id res chain seq x y z
N MET A 1 3.96 21.65 -9.61
CA MET A 1 3.54 20.41 -10.32
C MET A 1 2.16 20.02 -9.82
N SER A 2 1.21 19.80 -10.73
CA SER A 2 -0.08 19.23 -10.36
C SER A 2 0.14 17.76 -10.01
N LEU A 3 -0.25 17.33 -8.81
CA LEU A 3 -0.22 15.91 -8.48
C LEU A 3 -1.34 15.23 -9.26
N ASN A 4 -1.01 14.20 -10.03
CA ASN A 4 -2.00 13.35 -10.68
C ASN A 4 -2.74 12.50 -9.64
N LEU A 5 -3.72 13.10 -8.97
CA LEU A 5 -4.55 12.47 -7.94
C LEU A 5 -5.89 12.03 -8.56
N PRO A 6 -6.51 10.94 -8.07
CA PRO A 6 -7.84 10.54 -8.51
C PRO A 6 -8.92 11.61 -8.35
N VAL A 7 -8.72 12.50 -7.37
CA VAL A 7 -9.56 13.66 -7.06
C VAL A 7 -8.75 14.64 -6.22
N GLN A 8 -9.05 15.94 -6.30
CA GLN A 8 -8.43 16.95 -5.44
C GLN A 8 -9.06 16.91 -4.03
N PRO A 9 -8.29 16.64 -2.96
CA PRO A 9 -8.76 16.73 -1.58
C PRO A 9 -8.71 18.17 -1.06
N LYS A 10 -9.28 18.38 0.13
CA LYS A 10 -9.29 19.67 0.82
C LYS A 10 -7.87 20.20 1.07
N VAL A 11 -6.98 19.32 1.52
CA VAL A 11 -5.55 19.61 1.73
C VAL A 11 -4.72 18.39 1.34
N VAL A 12 -3.57 18.60 0.72
CA VAL A 12 -2.56 17.57 0.44
C VAL A 12 -1.22 17.93 1.05
N HIS A 13 -0.65 16.96 1.77
CA HIS A 13 0.74 16.96 2.20
C HIS A 13 1.53 16.00 1.32
N HIS A 14 2.33 16.54 0.40
CA HIS A 14 3.12 15.73 -0.53
C HIS A 14 4.48 15.39 0.04
N ASN A 15 4.82 14.10 0.03
CA ASN A 15 6.08 13.53 0.51
C ASN A 15 6.62 14.12 1.82
N PRO A 16 5.83 14.17 2.91
CA PRO A 16 6.30 14.73 4.17
C PRO A 16 7.56 14.03 4.67
N SER A 17 8.40 14.75 5.42
CA SER A 17 9.61 14.17 6.00
C SER A 17 9.27 13.09 7.03
N SER A 18 10.22 12.20 7.31
CA SER A 18 10.06 11.18 8.36
C SER A 18 9.77 11.81 9.73
N GLU A 19 10.33 13.00 10.00
CA GLU A 19 10.08 13.76 11.22
C GLU A 19 8.65 14.30 11.27
N GLN A 20 8.14 14.87 10.17
CA GLN A 20 6.75 15.33 10.08
C GLN A 20 5.76 14.17 10.25
N LEU A 21 5.99 13.05 9.57
CA LEU A 21 5.14 11.86 9.69
C LEU A 21 5.16 11.32 11.13
N LYS A 22 6.32 11.31 11.79
CA LYS A 22 6.44 10.91 13.19
C LYS A 22 5.69 11.86 14.11
N ALA A 23 5.81 13.18 13.91
CA ALA A 23 5.09 14.18 14.70
C ALA A 23 3.57 14.00 14.59
N TRP A 24 3.01 13.95 13.37
CA TRP A 24 1.58 13.70 13.17
C TRP A 24 1.11 12.34 13.65
N THR A 25 1.99 11.34 13.64
CA THR A 25 1.68 10.03 14.21
C THR A 25 1.50 10.12 15.72
N LEU A 26 2.35 10.87 16.43
CA LEU A 26 2.28 11.05 17.88
C LEU A 26 1.08 11.91 18.33
N GLU A 27 0.48 12.67 17.41
CA GLU A 27 -0.76 13.43 17.65
C GLU A 27 -2.02 12.55 17.63
N GLN A 28 -1.93 11.28 17.19
CA GLN A 28 -3.08 10.39 17.09
C GLN A 28 -3.47 9.82 18.47
N ASP A 29 -4.77 9.84 18.78
CA ASP A 29 -5.32 9.31 20.04
C ASP A 29 -5.00 7.82 20.29
N THR A 30 -4.73 7.06 19.23
CA THR A 30 -4.41 5.62 19.30
C THR A 30 -2.93 5.33 19.44
N VAL A 31 -2.08 6.37 19.58
CA VAL A 31 -0.63 6.25 19.59
C VAL A 31 -0.04 6.63 20.95
N GLN A 32 0.93 5.83 21.39
CA GLN A 32 1.75 6.14 22.55
C GLN A 32 3.24 6.06 22.17
N ALA A 33 4.05 7.00 22.65
CA ALA A 33 5.49 6.89 22.52
C ALA A 33 6.04 5.78 23.44
N THR A 34 6.97 4.96 22.93
CA THR A 34 7.77 4.06 23.77
C THR A 34 8.83 4.85 24.54
N ASP A 35 9.50 4.20 25.50
CA ASP A 35 10.63 4.79 26.24
C ASP A 35 11.80 5.22 25.33
N PHE A 36 11.87 4.66 24.11
CA PHE A 36 12.86 5.02 23.09
C PHE A 36 12.34 6.08 22.09
N GLY A 37 11.16 6.65 22.34
CA GLY A 37 10.54 7.67 21.50
C GLY A 37 10.01 7.15 20.16
N ALA A 38 9.85 5.84 19.99
CA ALA A 38 9.21 5.25 18.81
C ALA A 38 7.67 5.26 18.99
N PRO A 39 6.88 5.57 17.95
CA PRO A 39 5.43 5.47 18.05
C PRO A 39 4.96 4.01 18.14
N ASN A 40 4.12 3.71 19.12
CA ASN A 40 3.36 2.46 19.24
C ASN A 40 1.89 2.75 18.95
N THR A 41 1.39 2.27 17.81
CA THR A 41 0.00 2.48 17.39
C THR A 41 -0.88 1.28 17.73
N ARG A 42 -2.00 1.53 18.39
CA ARG A 42 -3.08 0.55 18.53
C ARG A 42 -4.03 0.63 17.34
N THR A 43 -4.20 -0.46 16.61
CA THR A 43 -5.14 -0.54 15.49
C THR A 43 -6.43 -1.25 15.91
N LYS A 44 -7.56 -0.88 15.28
CA LYS A 44 -8.83 -1.59 15.39
C LYS A 44 -8.79 -2.89 14.60
N VAL A 45 -8.17 -2.86 13.43
CA VAL A 45 -7.98 -4.02 12.57
C VAL A 45 -6.62 -4.65 12.87
N LEU A 46 -6.63 -5.90 13.31
CA LEU A 46 -5.41 -6.59 13.81
C LEU A 46 -4.74 -7.48 12.75
N SER A 47 -5.42 -7.76 11.64
CA SER A 47 -4.91 -8.63 10.59
C SER A 47 -5.51 -8.29 9.23
N ARG A 48 -5.06 -9.00 8.18
CA ARG A 48 -5.56 -8.78 6.82
C ARG A 48 -7.02 -9.19 6.68
N SER A 49 -7.79 -8.39 5.97
CA SER A 49 -9.22 -8.59 5.75
C SER A 49 -9.47 -9.35 4.45
N LYS A 50 -9.06 -10.62 4.42
CA LYS A 50 -9.20 -11.46 3.22
C LYS A 50 -10.65 -11.58 2.75
N GLY A 51 -11.60 -11.70 3.68
CA GLY A 51 -13.04 -11.74 3.39
C GLY A 51 -13.62 -10.43 2.84
N SER A 52 -12.87 -9.33 2.92
CA SER A 52 -13.25 -8.01 2.42
C SER A 52 -12.39 -7.57 1.22
N THR A 53 -11.58 -8.47 0.64
CA THR A 53 -10.69 -8.18 -0.48
C THR A 53 -11.26 -8.74 -1.78
N PHE A 54 -11.45 -7.86 -2.78
CA PHE A 54 -12.06 -8.19 -4.06
C PHE A 54 -11.17 -7.74 -5.23
N ILE A 55 -11.02 -8.58 -6.25
CA ILE A 55 -10.43 -8.21 -7.53
C ILE A 55 -11.52 -7.57 -8.40
N ILE A 56 -11.22 -6.43 -9.02
CA ILE A 56 -12.12 -5.78 -9.98
C ILE A 56 -11.84 -6.40 -11.36
N THR A 57 -12.83 -7.10 -11.91
CA THR A 57 -12.73 -7.77 -13.22
C THR A 57 -14.12 -8.15 -13.71
N ASP A 58 -14.31 -8.16 -15.04
CA ASP A 58 -15.51 -8.73 -15.67
C ASP A 58 -15.31 -10.20 -16.07
N ASP A 59 -14.09 -10.73 -15.93
CA ASP A 59 -13.75 -12.13 -16.12
C ASP A 59 -13.45 -12.79 -14.77
N ALA A 60 -14.47 -12.97 -13.94
CA ALA A 60 -14.31 -13.59 -12.63
C ALA A 60 -13.81 -15.05 -12.70
N ALA A 61 -14.00 -15.74 -13.83
CA ALA A 61 -13.60 -17.14 -13.99
C ALA A 61 -12.08 -17.33 -14.08
N SER A 62 -11.32 -16.28 -14.45
CA SER A 62 -9.86 -16.31 -14.47
C SER A 62 -9.20 -16.06 -13.11
N HIS A 63 -10.01 -15.84 -12.06
CA HIS A 63 -9.53 -15.55 -10.72
C HIS A 63 -10.06 -16.56 -9.68
N SER A 64 -9.20 -16.97 -8.76
CA SER A 64 -9.56 -17.77 -7.58
C SER A 64 -9.99 -16.92 -6.37
N ASP A 65 -9.76 -15.61 -6.46
CA ASP A 65 -10.12 -14.64 -5.44
C ASP A 65 -11.55 -14.11 -5.64
N GLN A 66 -12.13 -13.53 -4.59
CA GLN A 66 -13.43 -12.87 -4.68
C GLN A 66 -13.34 -11.73 -5.70
N CYS A 67 -14.36 -11.60 -6.55
CA CYS A 67 -14.39 -10.59 -7.59
C CYS A 67 -15.61 -9.67 -7.44
N ILE A 68 -15.47 -8.45 -7.94
CA ILE A 68 -16.58 -7.52 -8.21
C ILE A 68 -16.46 -7.04 -9.65
N SER A 69 -17.59 -6.67 -10.27
CA SER A 69 -17.59 -6.14 -11.64
C SER A 69 -16.88 -4.79 -11.71
N ARG A 70 -16.48 -4.38 -12.92
CA ARG A 70 -15.95 -3.03 -13.14
C ARG A 70 -16.93 -1.94 -12.74
N GLU A 71 -18.20 -2.11 -13.08
CA GLU A 71 -19.27 -1.18 -12.69
C GLU A 71 -19.34 -0.99 -11.17
N GLU A 72 -19.27 -2.08 -10.40
CA GLU A 72 -19.26 -1.96 -8.94
C GLU A 72 -17.96 -1.30 -8.44
N GLY A 73 -16.83 -1.64 -9.05
CA GLY A 73 -15.54 -1.01 -8.76
C GLY A 73 -15.55 0.51 -8.95
N GLU A 74 -16.10 0.98 -10.07
CA GLU A 74 -16.26 2.40 -10.39
C GLU A 74 -17.18 3.11 -9.40
N ARG A 75 -18.29 2.45 -9.00
CA ARG A 75 -19.19 2.97 -7.96
C ARG A 75 -18.44 3.20 -6.64
N TRP A 76 -17.63 2.24 -6.20
CA TRP A 76 -16.82 2.39 -4.98
C TRP A 76 -15.74 3.47 -5.13
N ALA A 77 -15.07 3.54 -6.29
CA ALA A 77 -14.12 4.59 -6.60
C ALA A 77 -14.76 5.99 -6.50
N LYS A 78 -15.97 6.16 -7.05
CA LYS A 78 -16.73 7.41 -6.93
C LYS A 78 -17.03 7.77 -5.48
N ILE A 79 -17.53 6.82 -4.68
CA ILE A 79 -17.81 7.03 -3.25
C ILE A 79 -16.55 7.47 -2.50
N GLN A 80 -15.42 6.79 -2.72
CA GLN A 80 -14.15 7.16 -2.08
C GLN A 80 -13.68 8.54 -2.51
N ASN A 81 -13.76 8.84 -3.81
CA ASN A 81 -13.33 10.12 -4.35
C ASN A 81 -14.20 11.27 -3.80
N ASP A 82 -15.51 11.09 -3.68
CA ASP A 82 -16.39 12.09 -3.10
C ASP A 82 -16.05 12.34 -1.62
N TYR A 83 -15.76 11.30 -0.85
CA TYR A 83 -15.30 11.43 0.54
C TYR A 83 -13.98 12.20 0.66
N ILE A 84 -13.01 11.90 -0.22
CA ILE A 84 -11.65 12.48 -0.20
C ILE A 84 -11.66 14.01 -0.40
N LYS A 85 -12.64 14.56 -1.13
CA LYS A 85 -12.76 16.00 -1.38
C LYS A 85 -12.77 16.84 -0.10
N ASP A 86 -13.31 16.28 0.99
CA ASP A 86 -13.42 16.96 2.28
C ASP A 86 -12.30 16.60 3.26
N GLN A 87 -11.35 15.72 2.87
CA GLN A 87 -10.30 15.22 3.74
C GLN A 87 -8.97 15.97 3.60
N GLU A 88 -8.17 15.91 4.67
CA GLU A 88 -6.75 16.22 4.64
C GLU A 88 -5.96 14.93 4.39
N MET A 89 -5.22 14.88 3.28
CA MET A 89 -4.55 13.67 2.79
C MET A 89 -3.03 13.83 2.80
N ILE A 90 -2.33 12.71 2.94
CA ILE A 90 -0.89 12.56 2.76
C ILE A 90 -0.66 11.78 1.46
N VAL A 91 0.28 12.25 0.65
CA VAL A 91 0.76 11.54 -0.54
C VAL A 91 2.20 11.11 -0.29
N VAL A 92 2.49 9.82 -0.46
CA VAL A 92 3.85 9.25 -0.39
C VAL A 92 4.17 8.63 -1.74
N ASP A 93 5.13 9.22 -2.44
CA ASP A 93 5.66 8.74 -3.70
C ASP A 93 7.03 8.09 -3.51
N GLY A 94 7.32 7.09 -4.33
CA GLY A 94 8.62 6.44 -4.40
C GLY A 94 8.58 5.29 -5.39
N TYR A 95 9.45 4.32 -5.20
CA TYR A 95 9.51 3.14 -6.06
C TYR A 95 9.36 1.84 -5.25
N ILE A 96 8.72 0.84 -5.87
CA ILE A 96 8.85 -0.56 -5.47
C ILE A 96 9.91 -1.21 -6.37
N GLY A 97 10.84 -1.94 -5.74
CA GLY A 97 12.01 -2.52 -6.42
C GLY A 97 13.14 -1.50 -6.61
N ASN A 98 14.38 -1.99 -6.59
CA ASN A 98 15.60 -1.20 -6.82
C ASN A 98 16.28 -1.51 -8.15
N ASP A 99 15.92 -2.61 -8.79
CA ASP A 99 16.44 -2.98 -10.11
C ASP A 99 15.83 -2.06 -11.19
N PRO A 100 16.63 -1.38 -12.02
CA PRO A 100 16.12 -0.41 -13.00
C PRO A 100 15.06 -0.94 -13.97
N GLU A 101 15.07 -2.23 -14.31
CA GLU A 101 14.12 -2.85 -15.25
C GLU A 101 12.72 -3.03 -14.62
N PHE A 102 12.70 -3.31 -13.31
CA PHE A 102 11.46 -3.57 -12.55
C PHE A 102 11.11 -2.47 -11.54
N ARG A 103 11.92 -1.41 -11.44
CA ARG A 103 11.70 -0.26 -10.57
C ARG A 103 10.41 0.43 -10.98
N THR A 104 9.41 0.33 -10.11
CA THR A 104 8.03 0.72 -10.45
C THR A 104 7.62 1.98 -9.68
N PRO A 105 7.33 3.10 -10.36
CA PRO A 105 6.81 4.32 -9.73
C PRO A 105 5.51 4.00 -8.98
N THR A 106 5.47 4.28 -7.68
CA THR A 106 4.33 3.92 -6.82
C THR A 106 3.93 5.06 -5.91
N ARG A 107 2.62 5.24 -5.73
CA ARG A 107 2.01 6.26 -4.87
C ARG A 107 1.11 5.63 -3.80
N LEU A 108 1.22 6.12 -2.57
CA LEU A 108 0.20 5.97 -1.52
C LEU A 108 -0.51 7.31 -1.33
N ILE A 109 -1.84 7.30 -1.29
CA ILE A 109 -2.69 8.43 -0.90
C ILE A 109 -3.47 7.99 0.33
N ILE A 110 -3.33 8.68 1.46
CA ILE A 110 -3.94 8.27 2.73
C ILE A 110 -4.42 9.44 3.59
N GLU A 111 -5.47 9.24 4.36
CA GLU A 111 -5.93 10.22 5.36
C GLU A 111 -4.80 10.59 6.34
N LYS A 112 -4.59 11.89 6.60
CA LYS A 112 -3.56 12.37 7.53
C LYS A 112 -3.74 11.83 8.95
N SER A 113 -4.98 11.54 9.36
CA SER A 113 -5.29 10.89 10.64
C SER A 113 -4.63 9.52 10.81
N ASN A 114 -4.05 8.95 9.75
CA ASN A 114 -3.33 7.68 9.73
C ASN A 114 -1.89 7.86 9.23
N ALA A 115 -1.23 8.97 9.61
CA ALA A 115 0.17 9.27 9.32
C ALA A 115 1.15 8.14 9.68
N ASN A 116 0.83 7.29 10.67
CA ASN A 116 1.60 6.11 11.02
C ASN A 116 1.76 5.14 9.83
N ILE A 117 0.70 4.92 9.05
CA ILE A 117 0.71 4.08 7.85
C ILE A 117 1.55 4.73 6.76
N ALA A 118 1.43 6.04 6.56
CA ALA A 118 2.29 6.78 5.63
C ALA A 118 3.77 6.67 6.01
N GLY A 119 4.10 6.80 7.30
CA GLY A 119 5.45 6.65 7.83
C GLY A 119 6.03 5.26 7.57
N MET A 120 5.27 4.21 7.88
CA MET A 120 5.68 2.83 7.61
C MET A 120 5.78 2.53 6.12
N GLN A 121 4.89 3.08 5.28
CA GLN A 121 4.94 2.91 3.82
C GLN A 121 6.17 3.59 3.21
N LYS A 122 6.54 4.79 3.69
CA LYS A 122 7.73 5.51 3.23
C LYS A 122 9.01 4.69 3.44
N GLN A 123 9.09 3.87 4.49
CA GLN A 123 10.23 2.97 4.73
C GLN A 123 10.29 1.78 3.75
N LEU A 124 9.17 1.45 3.09
CA LEU A 124 9.09 0.36 2.12
C LEU A 124 9.36 0.81 0.68
N TYR A 125 9.25 2.11 0.40
CA TYR A 125 9.55 2.66 -0.92
C TYR A 125 11.01 3.09 -1.01
N PHE A 126 11.62 2.82 -2.16
CA PHE A 126 12.85 3.49 -2.53
C PHE A 126 12.55 4.97 -2.83
N PRO A 127 13.44 5.89 -2.42
CA PRO A 127 13.19 7.32 -2.54
C PRO A 127 13.15 7.76 -4.00
N LEU A 128 12.50 8.90 -4.25
CA LEU A 128 12.57 9.60 -5.52
C LEU A 128 14.02 10.00 -5.82
N ASP A 129 14.40 9.91 -7.09
CA ASP A 129 15.73 10.27 -7.60
C ASP A 129 15.83 11.74 -8.05
N GLY A 130 14.85 12.56 -7.71
CA GLY A 130 14.77 13.96 -8.10
C GLY A 130 14.23 14.19 -9.52
N ASN A 131 13.75 13.15 -10.19
CA ASN A 131 13.11 13.28 -11.50
C ASN A 131 11.82 14.13 -11.41
N GLU A 132 11.74 15.16 -12.26
CA GLU A 132 10.62 16.09 -12.35
C GLU A 132 9.32 15.43 -12.89
N ASN A 133 9.44 14.30 -13.61
CA ASN A 133 8.32 13.63 -14.27
C ASN A 133 7.90 12.34 -13.55
N PHE A 134 7.62 12.43 -12.25
CA PHE A 134 7.08 11.28 -11.49
C PHE A 134 5.60 11.05 -11.79
N GLU A 135 5.29 9.98 -12.52
CA GLU A 135 3.93 9.47 -12.72
C GLU A 135 3.81 8.06 -12.12
N PRO A 136 2.89 7.82 -11.16
CA PRO A 136 2.76 6.52 -10.53
C PRO A 136 2.13 5.50 -11.49
N GLU A 137 2.79 4.36 -11.66
CA GLU A 137 2.24 3.20 -12.35
C GLU A 137 1.34 2.39 -11.41
N LEU A 138 1.66 2.40 -10.11
CA LEU A 138 0.88 1.74 -9.06
C LEU A 138 0.39 2.75 -8.03
N THR A 139 -0.89 2.71 -7.67
CA THR A 139 -1.48 3.62 -6.68
C THR A 139 -2.30 2.87 -5.62
N VAL A 140 -2.04 3.17 -4.36
CA VAL A 140 -2.90 2.76 -3.23
C VAL A 140 -3.66 3.98 -2.72
N VAL A 141 -4.99 3.93 -2.75
CA VAL A 141 -5.87 4.98 -2.19
C VAL A 141 -6.51 4.45 -0.92
N TYR A 142 -6.13 5.02 0.23
CA TYR A 142 -6.42 4.47 1.55
C TYR A 142 -7.24 5.47 2.37
N THR A 143 -8.49 5.10 2.67
CA THR A 143 -9.40 5.85 3.54
C THR A 143 -9.82 5.00 4.74
N PRO A 144 -8.95 4.84 5.76
CA PRO A 144 -9.23 4.09 6.99
C PRO A 144 -10.54 4.41 7.70
N ARG A 145 -11.08 5.62 7.55
CA ARG A 145 -12.29 6.08 8.25
C ARG A 145 -13.56 5.99 7.41
N LEU A 146 -13.44 5.74 6.11
CA LEU A 146 -14.59 5.57 5.22
C LEU A 146 -15.06 4.12 5.25
N LYS A 147 -16.30 3.92 5.70
CA LYS A 147 -16.98 2.62 5.70
C LYS A 147 -17.49 2.24 4.30
N ALA A 148 -17.39 0.96 3.97
CA ALA A 148 -18.00 0.36 2.79
C ALA A 148 -19.27 -0.40 3.20
N GLU A 149 -20.38 0.31 3.36
CA GLU A 149 -21.65 -0.27 3.79
C GLU A 149 -22.10 -1.42 2.87
N GLY A 150 -22.58 -2.52 3.46
CA GLY A 150 -22.99 -3.72 2.72
C GLY A 150 -21.85 -4.68 2.33
N LYS A 151 -20.59 -4.35 2.61
CA LYS A 151 -19.46 -5.31 2.53
C LYS A 151 -19.14 -5.94 3.89
N PRO A 152 -18.47 -7.10 3.94
CA PRO A 152 -18.06 -7.73 5.20
C PRO A 152 -17.25 -6.77 6.08
N ASP A 153 -17.61 -6.68 7.35
CA ASP A 153 -17.06 -5.73 8.35
C ASP A 153 -17.16 -4.25 7.95
N GLU A 154 -18.07 -3.90 7.05
CA GLU A 154 -18.15 -2.58 6.41
C GLU A 154 -16.81 -2.17 5.77
N ARG A 155 -16.03 -3.16 5.30
CA ARG A 155 -14.66 -2.99 4.80
C ARG A 155 -14.57 -3.44 3.35
N LEU A 156 -13.72 -2.77 2.59
CA LEU A 156 -13.47 -3.09 1.20
C LEU A 156 -12.00 -2.85 0.85
N ILE A 157 -11.36 -3.85 0.27
CA ILE A 157 -10.07 -3.75 -0.41
C ILE A 157 -10.35 -4.11 -1.86
N ALA A 158 -10.59 -3.10 -2.69
CA ALA A 158 -10.89 -3.28 -4.11
C ALA A 158 -9.58 -3.16 -4.91
N VAL A 159 -9.21 -4.21 -5.62
CA VAL A 159 -7.94 -4.31 -6.35
C VAL A 159 -8.21 -4.32 -7.84
N ASP A 160 -7.84 -3.26 -8.53
CA ASP A 160 -7.80 -3.18 -9.98
C ASP A 160 -6.37 -3.51 -10.45
N LEU A 161 -6.15 -4.78 -10.80
CA LEU A 161 -4.84 -5.24 -11.25
C LEU A 161 -4.46 -4.69 -12.63
N GLU A 162 -5.44 -4.40 -13.48
CA GLU A 162 -5.21 -3.92 -14.83
C GLU A 162 -4.87 -2.43 -14.85
N ASN A 163 -5.55 -1.63 -14.03
CA ASN A 163 -5.27 -0.20 -13.93
C ASN A 163 -4.21 0.14 -12.86
N GLY A 164 -3.68 -0.85 -12.14
CA GLY A 164 -2.65 -0.61 -11.13
C GLY A 164 -3.14 0.19 -9.91
N ILE A 165 -4.41 0.03 -9.52
CA ILE A 165 -5.00 0.77 -8.39
C ILE A 165 -5.56 -0.18 -7.34
N THR A 166 -5.18 0.00 -6.07
CA THR A 166 -5.87 -0.62 -4.92
C THR A 166 -6.54 0.45 -4.08
N ARG A 167 -7.84 0.29 -3.83
CA ARG A 167 -8.62 1.16 -2.94
C ARG A 167 -8.94 0.43 -1.64
N VAL A 168 -8.61 1.06 -0.52
CA VAL A 168 -8.80 0.49 0.83
C VAL A 168 -9.73 1.38 1.65
N PHE A 169 -10.77 0.76 2.18
CA PHE A 169 -11.81 1.36 3.02
C PHE A 169 -11.75 0.73 4.41
N ASN A 170 -12.09 1.50 5.45
CA ASN A 170 -12.39 1.02 6.80
C ASN A 170 -11.36 0.05 7.42
N SER A 171 -10.08 0.36 7.28
CA SER A 171 -9.00 -0.40 7.88
C SER A 171 -7.89 0.54 8.34
N ASP A 172 -7.44 0.42 9.58
CA ASP A 172 -6.25 1.10 10.09
C ASP A 172 -5.05 0.14 10.18
N TYR A 173 -5.17 -1.03 9.55
CA TYR A 173 -4.10 -2.03 9.51
C TYR A 173 -3.11 -1.74 8.38
N PHE A 174 -1.86 -1.45 8.75
CA PHE A 174 -0.76 -1.17 7.81
C PHE A 174 -0.56 -2.26 6.75
N GLY A 175 -0.83 -3.53 7.10
CA GLY A 175 -0.63 -4.65 6.19
C GLY A 175 -1.45 -4.55 4.90
N GLU A 176 -2.57 -3.81 4.89
CA GLU A 176 -3.33 -3.57 3.66
C GLU A 176 -2.62 -2.62 2.69
N SER A 177 -1.95 -1.58 3.19
CA SER A 177 -1.13 -0.68 2.36
C SER A 177 0.01 -1.47 1.69
N LYS A 178 0.76 -2.22 2.49
CA LYS A 178 1.86 -3.08 2.01
C LYS A 178 1.39 -4.12 1.01
N LYS A 179 0.30 -4.84 1.31
CA LYS A 179 -0.21 -5.90 0.41
C LYS A 179 -0.92 -5.35 -0.82
N GLY A 180 -1.54 -4.17 -0.75
CA GLY A 180 -2.11 -3.47 -1.90
C GLY A 180 -1.05 -3.25 -2.97
N GLY A 181 0.03 -2.53 -2.62
CA GLY A 181 1.15 -2.29 -3.54
C GLY A 181 1.83 -3.57 -4.02
N LEU A 182 2.15 -4.50 -3.10
CA LEU A 182 2.85 -5.74 -3.44
C LEU A 182 2.06 -6.64 -4.40
N ARG A 183 0.74 -6.70 -4.27
CA ARG A 183 -0.10 -7.54 -5.16
C ARG A 183 -0.04 -7.03 -6.60
N MET A 184 -0.17 -5.72 -6.79
CA MET A 184 -0.10 -5.11 -8.10
C MET A 184 1.31 -5.22 -8.69
N TRP A 185 2.34 -4.97 -7.88
CA TRP A 185 3.73 -5.13 -8.30
C TRP A 185 4.06 -6.57 -8.72
N ASN A 186 3.57 -7.58 -7.99
CA ASN A 186 3.75 -8.97 -8.40
C ASN A 186 3.13 -9.28 -9.76
N LYS A 187 1.91 -8.77 -10.03
CA LYS A 187 1.24 -8.94 -11.33
C LYS A 187 2.06 -8.29 -12.45
N LEU A 188 2.49 -7.04 -12.23
CA LEU A 188 3.31 -6.28 -13.18
C LEU A 188 4.65 -6.97 -13.47
N VAL A 189 5.35 -7.45 -12.44
CA VAL A 189 6.61 -8.19 -12.62
C VAL A 189 6.38 -9.46 -13.42
N TYR A 190 5.32 -10.20 -13.13
CA TYR A 190 4.97 -11.42 -13.87
C TYR A 190 4.66 -11.13 -15.35
N ASP A 191 3.85 -10.11 -15.63
CA ASP A 191 3.50 -9.72 -17.00
C ASP A 191 4.72 -9.26 -17.81
N ARG A 192 5.73 -8.69 -17.14
CA ARG A 192 7.02 -8.33 -17.73
C ARG A 192 7.99 -9.51 -17.85
N GLY A 193 7.56 -10.74 -17.60
CA GLY A 193 8.37 -11.96 -17.71
C GLY A 193 9.23 -12.28 -16.48
N GLY A 194 9.09 -11.54 -15.39
CA GLY A 194 9.78 -11.78 -14.13
C GLY A 194 9.09 -12.84 -13.26
N LEU A 195 9.82 -13.34 -12.26
CA LEU A 195 9.29 -14.29 -11.27
C LEU A 195 9.14 -13.62 -9.90
N PRO A 196 7.93 -13.18 -9.50
CA PRO A 196 7.71 -12.63 -8.17
C PRO A 196 7.78 -13.72 -7.10
N LEU A 197 8.65 -13.54 -6.10
CA LEU A 197 8.86 -14.52 -5.02
C LEU A 197 8.57 -13.89 -3.65
N HIS A 198 7.74 -14.56 -2.84
CA HIS A 198 7.58 -14.22 -1.43
C HIS A 198 8.62 -14.98 -0.58
N ALA A 199 9.86 -14.49 -0.61
CA ALA A 199 11.01 -15.12 0.01
C ALA A 199 11.86 -14.11 0.80
N GLY A 200 12.64 -14.61 1.75
CA GLY A 200 13.85 -13.91 2.20
C GLY A 200 14.94 -14.06 1.14
N CYS A 201 15.78 -13.04 0.98
CA CYS A 201 16.94 -13.09 0.08
C CYS A 201 18.16 -12.55 0.84
N LYS A 202 19.26 -13.32 0.83
CA LYS A 202 20.52 -12.93 1.48
C LYS A 202 21.69 -13.25 0.57
N ILE A 203 22.76 -12.47 0.71
CA ILE A 203 24.08 -12.82 0.19
C ILE A 203 24.86 -13.43 1.35
N ILE A 204 25.37 -14.65 1.17
CA ILE A 204 26.15 -15.39 2.17
C ILE A 204 27.50 -15.81 1.60
N PRO A 205 28.59 -15.73 2.37
CA PRO A 205 29.89 -16.21 1.93
C PRO A 205 29.96 -17.74 2.01
N VAL A 206 30.34 -18.39 0.91
CA VAL A 206 30.58 -19.83 0.82
C VAL A 206 31.94 -20.04 0.17
N ASN A 207 32.89 -20.61 0.91
CA ASN A 207 34.28 -20.83 0.46
C ASN A 207 34.96 -19.56 -0.08
N GLY A 208 34.73 -18.42 0.59
CA GLY A 208 35.30 -17.13 0.20
C GLY A 208 34.65 -16.46 -1.02
N GLN A 209 33.51 -16.98 -1.50
CA GLN A 209 32.72 -16.39 -2.58
C GLN A 209 31.31 -16.06 -2.12
N ASP A 210 30.76 -14.95 -2.61
CA ASP A 210 29.37 -14.57 -2.35
C ASP A 210 28.40 -15.48 -3.10
N ARG A 211 27.37 -15.95 -2.39
CA ARG A 211 26.26 -16.74 -2.93
C ARG A 211 24.93 -16.13 -2.54
N VAL A 212 23.98 -16.14 -3.46
CA VAL A 212 22.59 -15.75 -3.19
C VAL A 212 21.85 -16.94 -2.58
N ALA A 213 21.21 -16.72 -1.43
CA ALA A 213 20.35 -17.69 -0.77
C ALA A 213 18.91 -17.15 -0.73
N LEU A 214 17.97 -17.94 -1.27
CA LEU A 214 16.54 -17.67 -1.20
C LEU A 214 15.90 -18.55 -0.14
N ILE A 215 15.13 -17.94 0.76
CA ILE A 215 14.48 -18.60 1.89
C ILE A 215 12.97 -18.50 1.71
N VAL A 216 12.35 -19.60 1.31
CA VAL A 216 10.89 -19.67 1.08
C VAL A 216 10.22 -20.33 2.28
N GLY A 217 9.08 -19.79 2.70
CA GLY A 217 8.32 -20.36 3.81
C GLY A 217 7.03 -19.61 4.10
N LEU A 218 6.09 -20.26 4.79
CA LEU A 218 4.84 -19.64 5.20
C LEU A 218 5.05 -18.58 6.31
N SER A 219 4.01 -17.83 6.64
CA SER A 219 4.09 -16.87 7.74
C SER A 219 4.46 -17.58 9.04
N GLY A 220 5.44 -17.07 9.79
CA GLY A 220 5.89 -17.68 11.05
C GLY A 220 6.91 -18.83 10.92
N THR A 221 7.32 -19.23 9.71
CA THR A 221 8.25 -20.38 9.53
C THR A 221 9.74 -19.98 9.51
N GLY A 222 10.12 -18.87 10.14
CA GLY A 222 11.53 -18.47 10.25
C GLY A 222 12.16 -17.79 9.04
N LYS A 223 11.39 -17.28 8.06
CA LYS A 223 11.99 -16.52 6.92
C LYS A 223 12.83 -15.31 7.33
N THR A 224 12.49 -14.70 8.46
CA THR A 224 13.14 -13.48 8.96
C THR A 224 14.26 -13.79 9.94
N THR A 225 14.11 -14.85 10.73
CA THR A 225 15.08 -15.34 11.71
C THR A 225 16.36 -15.79 11.01
#